data_AF-A0A2G9NHG3-F1
#
_entry.id   AF-A0A2G9NHG3-F1
#
_cell.length_a   1.000
_cell.length_b   1.000
_cell.length_c   1.000
_cell.angle_alpha   90.00
_cell.angle_beta   90.00
_cell.angle_gamma   90.00
#
_symmetry.space_group_name_H-M   'P 1'
#
loop_
_entity.id
_entity.type
_entity.pdbx_description
1 polymer ?
#
loop_
_entity_poly.entity_id
_entity_poly.type
_entity_poly.pdbx_seq_one_letter_code
_entity_poly.pdbx_strand_id
1 'polypeptide(L)'
;MESLKIVVFVPSTHSNKVRESMGNAGAGLIGNYSDCSFSSKGIGRFKPLKGATPFIGNIGELEEVEEERIEFTCTRNKAKSVIAAMKESHPYEEVAFDIYPLINEGDLK
;
A
#
# COMPACT_ATOMS: atom_id res chain seq x y z
N MET A 1 -5.77 6.18 -20.89
CA MET A 1 -6.47 5.52 -19.76
C MET A 1 -5.78 6.03 -18.51
N GLU A 2 -6.49 6.61 -17.55
CA GLU A 2 -5.82 7.22 -16.39
C GLU A 2 -5.24 6.15 -15.45
N SER A 3 -3.94 6.27 -15.20
CA SER A 3 -3.18 5.39 -14.32
C SER A 3 -2.92 6.08 -12.99
N LEU A 4 -2.90 5.29 -11.93
CA LEU A 4 -2.61 5.72 -10.57
C LEU A 4 -1.41 4.92 -10.05
N LYS A 5 -0.61 5.54 -9.19
CA LYS A 5 0.28 4.81 -8.29
C LYS A 5 -0.41 4.67 -6.94
N ILE A 6 -0.47 3.46 -6.41
CA ILE A 6 -0.93 3.20 -5.05
C ILE A 6 0.30 2.81 -4.23
N VAL A 7 0.52 3.49 -3.12
CA VAL A 7 1.63 3.24 -2.19
C VAL A 7 1.05 2.90 -0.83
N VAL A 8 1.51 1.83 -0.19
CA VAL A 8 1.08 1.41 1.15
C VAL A 8 2.31 1.06 2.00
N PHE A 9 2.21 1.28 3.31
CA PHE A 9 3.28 1.01 4.27
C PHE A 9 2.85 -0.14 5.19
N VAL A 10 3.62 -1.23 5.18
CA VAL A 10 3.23 -2.49 5.81
C VAL A 10 4.37 -3.02 6.68
N PRO A 11 4.11 -3.52 7.90
CA PRO A 11 5.10 -4.31 8.65
C PRO A 11 5.73 -5.41 7.79
N SER A 12 7.04 -5.59 7.91
CA SER A 12 7.76 -6.61 7.14
C SER A 12 7.20 -8.03 7.31
N THR A 13 6.52 -8.31 8.43
CA THR A 13 5.85 -9.60 8.70
C THR A 13 4.61 -9.86 7.83
N HIS A 14 4.00 -8.82 7.26
CA HIS A 14 2.75 -8.90 6.48
C HIS A 14 2.88 -8.37 5.05
N SER A 15 4.06 -7.85 4.67
CA SER A 15 4.30 -7.22 3.37
C SER A 15 3.96 -8.14 2.19
N ASN A 16 4.38 -9.40 2.22
CA ASN A 16 4.08 -10.38 1.17
C ASN A 16 2.57 -10.60 1.00
N LYS A 17 1.83 -10.79 2.10
CA LYS A 17 0.38 -11.04 2.08
C LYS A 17 -0.37 -9.85 1.46
N VAL A 18 0.00 -8.63 1.83
CA VAL A 18 -0.63 -7.42 1.28
C VAL A 18 -0.28 -7.26 -0.20
N ARG A 19 0.98 -7.50 -0.58
CA ARG A 19 1.44 -7.44 -1.99
C ARG A 19 0.67 -8.42 -2.88
N GLU A 20 0.53 -9.67 -2.46
CA GLU A 20 -0.24 -10.69 -3.18
C GLU A 20 -1.72 -10.32 -3.28
N SER A 21 -2.32 -9.80 -2.21
CA SER A 21 -3.72 -9.38 -2.21
C SER A 21 -3.98 -8.25 -3.21
N MET A 22 -3.10 -7.24 -3.25
CA MET A 22 -3.19 -6.12 -4.20
C MET A 22 -3.01 -6.58 -5.65
N GLY A 23 -2.03 -7.45 -5.90
CA GLY A 23 -1.76 -8.02 -7.21
C GLY A 23 -2.94 -8.84 -7.75
N ASN A 24 -3.47 -9.76 -6.93
CA ASN A 24 -4.67 -10.55 -7.25
C ASN A 24 -5.91 -9.68 -7.53
N ALA A 25 -6.02 -8.51 -6.89
CA ALA A 25 -7.09 -7.55 -7.12
C ALA A 25 -6.92 -6.72 -8.41
N GLY A 26 -5.81 -6.91 -9.15
CA GLY A 26 -5.54 -6.31 -10.45
C GLY A 26 -4.57 -5.13 -10.42
N ALA A 27 -3.79 -4.94 -9.34
CA ALA A 27 -2.68 -4.00 -9.35
C ALA A 27 -1.47 -4.58 -10.09
N GLY A 28 -0.66 -3.71 -10.70
CA GLY A 28 0.60 -4.14 -11.32
C GLY A 28 0.45 -4.91 -12.63
N LEU A 29 -0.67 -4.73 -13.34
CA LEU A 29 -0.81 -5.25 -14.70
C LEU A 29 -0.14 -4.28 -15.69
N ILE A 30 0.97 -4.72 -16.28
CA ILE A 30 1.78 -3.94 -17.25
C ILE A 30 2.07 -4.84 -18.45
N GLY A 31 1.40 -4.60 -19.58
CA GLY A 31 1.51 -5.48 -20.75
C GLY A 31 1.13 -6.91 -20.41
N ASN A 32 2.07 -7.85 -20.59
CA ASN A 32 1.89 -9.28 -20.30
C ASN A 32 2.45 -9.69 -18.92
N TYR A 33 2.72 -8.72 -18.04
CA TYR A 33 3.23 -8.97 -16.69
C TYR A 33 2.16 -8.59 -15.65
N SER A 34 1.89 -9.48 -14.70
CA SER A 34 1.00 -9.24 -13.55
C SER A 34 1.82 -8.97 -12.28
N ASP A 35 1.15 -8.52 -11.21
CA ASP A 35 1.71 -8.40 -9.87
C ASP A 35 2.97 -7.50 -9.77
N CYS A 36 3.18 -6.64 -10.78
CA CYS A 36 4.34 -5.76 -10.85
C CYS A 36 4.28 -4.71 -9.73
N SER A 37 5.20 -4.84 -8.77
CA SER A 37 5.35 -3.93 -7.65
C SER A 37 6.81 -3.68 -7.34
N PHE A 38 7.05 -2.58 -6.64
CA PHE A 38 8.34 -2.28 -6.04
C PHE A 38 8.18 -2.16 -4.52
N SER A 39 9.21 -2.52 -3.77
CA SER A 39 9.21 -2.41 -2.31
C SER A 39 10.54 -1.83 -1.83
N SER A 40 10.45 -0.93 -0.87
CA SER A 40 11.62 -0.36 -0.17
C SER A 40 11.40 -0.46 1.33
N LYS A 41 12.41 -0.94 2.07
CA LYS A 41 12.38 -0.99 3.53
C LYS A 41 12.62 0.39 4.13
N GLY A 42 11.97 0.68 5.24
CA GLY A 42 12.13 1.91 6.01
C GLY A 42 11.63 1.76 7.44
N ILE A 43 11.67 2.86 8.20
CA ILE A 43 11.16 2.91 9.57
C ILE A 43 9.89 3.76 9.61
N GLY A 44 8.76 3.11 9.88
CA GLY A 44 7.50 3.76 10.21
C GLY A 44 7.52 4.27 11.64
N ARG A 45 6.90 5.44 11.88
CA ARG A 45 6.78 6.03 13.22
C ARG A 45 5.36 6.49 13.46
N PHE A 46 4.80 6.09 14.60
CA PHE A 46 3.47 6.49 14.99
C PHE A 46 3.33 6.48 16.51
N LYS A 47 2.32 7.17 17.00
CA LYS A 47 1.98 7.23 18.43
C LYS A 47 0.50 6.91 18.59
N PRO A 48 0.12 5.68 19.00
CA PRO A 48 -1.27 5.35 19.22
C PRO A 48 -1.90 6.28 20.25
N LEU A 49 -3.04 6.88 19.91
CA LEU A 49 -3.79 7.76 20.82
C LEU A 49 -4.84 6.98 21.60
N LYS A 50 -5.35 7.58 22.68
CA LYS A 50 -6.44 6.99 23.47
C LYS A 50 -7.62 6.66 22.54
N GLY A 51 -8.05 5.39 22.56
CA GLY A 51 -9.14 4.87 21.72
C GLY A 51 -8.67 4.11 20.48
N ALA A 52 -7.38 4.10 20.16
CA ALA A 52 -6.82 3.23 19.13
C ALA A 52 -6.75 1.77 19.58
N THR A 53 -6.81 0.83 18.63
CA THR A 53 -6.55 -0.60 18.85
C THR A 53 -5.31 -1.02 18.06
N PRO A 54 -4.11 -0.57 18.47
CA PRO A 54 -2.91 -0.77 17.66
C PRO A 54 -2.57 -2.26 17.56
N PHE A 55 -2.26 -2.71 16.34
CA PHE A 55 -1.71 -4.05 16.11
C PHE A 55 -0.29 -4.19 16.71
N ILE A 56 0.49 -3.10 16.70
CA ILE A 56 1.84 -3.00 17.26
C ILE A 56 1.92 -1.77 18.16
N GLY A 57 2.51 -1.93 19.35
CA GLY A 57 2.84 -0.83 20.25
C GLY A 57 1.78 -0.52 21.30
N ASN A 58 2.07 0.47 22.14
CA ASN A 58 1.25 0.84 23.29
C ASN A 58 0.62 2.24 23.15
N ILE A 59 -0.53 2.42 23.79
CA ILE A 59 -1.22 3.73 23.83
C ILE A 59 -0.35 4.78 24.50
N GLY A 60 -0.10 5.89 23.81
CA GLY A 60 0.64 7.03 24.34
C GLY A 60 2.16 6.91 24.24
N GLU A 61 2.68 5.85 23.63
CA GLU A 61 4.11 5.63 23.40
C GLU A 61 4.46 5.85 21.91
N LEU A 62 5.65 6.38 21.63
CA LEU A 62 6.14 6.52 20.26
C LEU A 62 6.72 5.19 19.83
N GLU A 63 6.22 4.67 18.72
CA GLU A 63 6.65 3.40 18.14
C GLU A 63 7.52 3.63 16.92
N GLU A 64 8.53 2.77 16.75
CA GLU A 64 9.34 2.67 15.53
C GLU A 64 9.28 1.24 15.01
N VAL A 65 8.87 1.05 13.76
CA VAL A 65 8.64 -0.29 13.18
C VAL A 65 9.33 -0.40 11.82
N GLU A 66 9.99 -1.54 11.58
CA GLU A 66 10.48 -1.89 10.24
C GLU A 66 9.32 -2.19 9.29
N GLU A 67 9.13 -1.32 8.32
CA GLU A 67 8.06 -1.41 7.32
C GLU A 67 8.61 -1.49 5.90
N GLU A 68 7.83 -2.10 5.02
CA GLU A 68 8.00 -2.01 3.59
C GLU A 68 7.02 -0.99 3.03
N ARG A 69 7.56 0.01 2.31
CA ARG A 69 6.79 0.84 1.39
C ARG A 69 6.60 0.05 0.11
N ILE A 70 5.40 -0.45 -0.12
CA ILE A 70 5.01 -1.23 -1.30
C ILE A 70 4.27 -0.32 -2.26
N GLU A 71 4.63 -0.39 -3.54
CA GLU A 71 4.02 0.47 -4.55
C GLU A 71 3.66 -0.27 -5.83
N PHE A 72 2.47 0.03 -6.36
CA PHE A 72 1.93 -0.55 -7.60
C PHE A 72 1.44 0.54 -8.54
N THR A 73 1.53 0.31 -9.84
CA THR A 73 0.69 1.03 -10.83
C THR A 73 -0.66 0.33 -10.94
N CYS A 74 -1.74 1.10 -11.11
CA CYS A 74 -3.10 0.57 -11.20
C CYS A 74 -3.95 1.44 -12.12
N THR A 75 -4.83 0.83 -12.91
CA THR A 75 -5.81 1.57 -13.70
C THR A 75 -6.90 2.14 -12.78
N ARG A 76 -7.40 3.35 -13.07
CA ARG A 76 -8.40 4.02 -12.22
C ARG A 76 -9.65 3.17 -11.92
N ASN A 77 -10.10 2.35 -12.88
CA ASN A 77 -11.27 1.48 -12.71
C ASN A 77 -11.04 0.30 -11.74
N LYS A 78 -9.80 -0.11 -11.51
CA LYS A 78 -9.42 -1.19 -10.57
C LYS A 78 -8.99 -0.66 -9.21
N ALA A 79 -8.65 0.62 -9.11
CA ALA A 79 -8.11 1.21 -7.88
C ALA A 79 -8.98 0.97 -6.64
N LYS A 80 -10.31 1.08 -6.75
CA LYS A 80 -11.22 0.81 -5.61
C LYS A 80 -11.16 -0.64 -5.12
N SER A 81 -11.13 -1.62 -6.02
CA SER A 81 -11.04 -3.04 -5.64
C SER A 81 -9.67 -3.37 -5.05
N VAL A 82 -8.60 -2.80 -5.62
CA VAL A 82 -7.23 -2.94 -5.09
C VAL A 82 -7.11 -2.37 -3.67
N ILE A 83 -7.65 -1.16 -3.44
CA ILE A 83 -7.61 -0.54 -2.10
C ILE A 83 -8.42 -1.35 -1.09
N ALA A 84 -9.57 -1.90 -1.49
CA ALA A 84 -10.36 -2.76 -0.61
C ALA A 84 -9.58 -4.02 -0.20
N ALA A 85 -8.99 -4.72 -1.18
CA ALA A 85 -8.17 -5.91 -0.94
C ALA A 85 -6.93 -5.61 -0.07
N MET A 86 -6.26 -4.48 -0.34
CA MET A 86 -5.16 -3.98 0.48
C MET A 86 -5.59 -3.81 1.93
N LYS A 87 -6.70 -3.10 2.19
CA LYS A 87 -7.19 -2.87 3.56
C LYS A 87 -7.61 -4.15 4.27
N GLU A 88 -8.27 -5.07 3.57
CA GLU A 88 -8.70 -6.36 4.14
C GLU A 88 -7.52 -7.26 4.52
N SER A 89 -6.44 -7.22 3.74
CA SER A 89 -5.24 -8.01 3.99
C SER A 89 -4.26 -7.37 4.97
N HIS A 90 -4.41 -6.07 5.25
CA HIS A 90 -3.53 -5.29 6.11
C HIS A 90 -3.72 -5.62 7.61
N PRO A 91 -2.63 -5.70 8.41
CA PRO A 91 -2.77 -5.99 9.85
C PRO A 91 -3.29 -4.81 10.69
N TYR A 92 -3.12 -3.58 10.21
CA TYR A 92 -3.56 -2.38 10.93
C TYR A 92 -5.04 -2.05 10.67
N GLU A 93 -5.73 -1.58 11.71
CA GLU A 93 -7.10 -1.07 11.64
C GLU A 93 -7.21 0.15 10.71
N GLU A 94 -6.34 1.14 10.92
CA GLU A 94 -6.24 2.33 10.08
C GLU A 94 -4.98 2.24 9.23
N VAL A 95 -5.17 2.08 7.91
CA VAL A 95 -4.07 1.84 6.97
C VAL A 95 -3.61 3.16 6.34
N ALA A 96 -2.33 3.47 6.46
CA ALA A 96 -1.69 4.57 5.75
C ALA A 96 -1.37 4.15 4.31
N PHE A 97 -1.91 4.90 3.34
CA PHE A 97 -1.63 4.70 1.92
C PHE A 97 -1.83 6.00 1.13
N ASP A 98 -1.15 6.09 0.01
CA ASP A 98 -1.21 7.23 -0.90
C ASP A 98 -1.73 6.80 -2.27
N ILE A 99 -2.36 7.75 -2.98
CA ILE A 99 -2.75 7.60 -4.37
C ILE A 99 -2.17 8.78 -5.16
N TYR A 100 -1.27 8.50 -6.10
CA TYR A 100 -0.70 9.50 -6.98
C TYR A 100 -1.31 9.38 -8.38
N PRO A 101 -1.84 10.46 -8.98
CA PRO A 101 -2.16 10.46 -10.39
C PRO A 101 -0.87 10.37 -11.21
N LEU A 102 -0.87 9.54 -12.25
CA LEU A 102 0.25 9.41 -13.17
C LEU A 102 -0.10 10.05 -14.51
N ILE A 103 0.89 10.74 -15.09
CA ILE A 103 0.85 11.22 -16.47
C ILE A 103 1.40 10.10 -17.35
N ASN A 104 0.76 9.81 -18.48
CA ASN A 104 1.31 8.83 -19.41
C ASN A 104 2.47 9.44 -20.18
N GLU A 105 3.46 8.63 -20.55
CA GLU A 105 4.61 9.09 -21.33
C GLU A 105 4.19 9.81 -22.62
N GLY A 106 3.17 9.31 -23.32
CA GLY A 106 2.65 9.95 -24.54
C GLY A 106 1.97 11.31 -24.33
N ASP A 107 1.70 11.70 -23.08
CA ASP A 107 1.17 13.02 -22.73
C ASP A 107 2.29 14.02 -22.38
N LEU A 108 3.56 13.56 -22.33
CA LEU A 108 4.73 14.42 -22.16
C LEU A 108 5.00 15.18 -23.47
N LYS A 109 5.19 16.50 -23.37
CA LYS A 109 5.48 17.38 -24.51
C LYS A 109 6.96 17.47 -24.82
#